data_AF-A0A562IKI1-F1
#
_entry.id   AF-A0A562IKI1-F1
#
_cell.length_a   1.000
_cell.length_b   1.000
_cell.length_c   1.000
_cell.angle_alpha   90.00
_cell.angle_beta   90.00
_cell.angle_gamma   90.00
#
_symmetry.space_group_name_H-M   'P 1'
#
loop_
_entity.id
_entity.type
_entity.pdbx_description
1 polymer ?
#
loop_
_entity_poly.entity_id
_entity_poly.type
_entity_poly.pdbx_seq_one_letter_code
_entity_poly.pdbx_strand_id
1 'polypeptide(L)'
;MPYDASTTKATGGLVSGMRPAIHRLQSLGHDPALGFLYGVADLMHGTGTYIDKAGKLVQVATDHDPVGLITALITQVRHLLSDVYTPAGLQPPFFSLLQLGQVNSPFALVPSGVKVPWTDVARYMYTNGYDLRHFLTMGITPAVVSAIIRGYWLLKSYATGGTATQRKLEHAKLTSMLLLGHTIATSGTLFKTGLLFGMNPAALNYNQILAMAPATIAWFKEAIARDHRINQALEKEWELLLIESEGQS
;
A
#
# COMPACT_ATOMS: atom_id res chain seq x y z
N MET A 1 -8.98 -3.16 -24.02
CA MET A 1 -9.92 -2.88 -22.91
C MET A 1 -10.32 -1.41 -23.00
N PRO A 2 -11.49 -0.98 -22.52
CA PRO A 2 -11.90 0.41 -22.66
C PRO A 2 -10.93 1.37 -21.95
N TYR A 3 -10.29 0.94 -20.87
CA TYR A 3 -9.27 1.71 -20.15
C TYR A 3 -7.83 1.61 -20.72
N ASP A 4 -7.61 0.94 -21.87
CA ASP A 4 -6.28 0.59 -22.42
C ASP A 4 -5.81 1.55 -23.54
N ALA A 5 -6.39 2.76 -23.60
CA ALA A 5 -5.94 3.79 -24.52
C ALA A 5 -4.48 4.19 -24.26
N SER A 6 -3.61 3.98 -25.25
CA SER A 6 -2.15 4.14 -25.10
C SER A 6 -1.63 5.56 -25.35
N THR A 7 -2.46 6.46 -25.88
CA THR A 7 -2.07 7.82 -26.26
C THR A 7 -3.17 8.83 -25.96
N THR A 8 -2.78 10.09 -25.75
CA THR A 8 -3.73 11.21 -25.53
C THR A 8 -4.77 11.30 -26.65
N LYS A 9 -4.36 11.06 -27.90
CA LYS A 9 -5.25 11.04 -29.07
C LYS A 9 -6.30 9.93 -28.99
N ALA A 10 -5.93 8.75 -28.47
CA ALA A 10 -6.85 7.63 -28.32
C ALA A 10 -7.99 7.91 -27.32
N THR A 11 -7.82 8.89 -26.43
CA THR A 11 -8.89 9.39 -25.54
C THR A 11 -9.58 10.67 -26.06
N GLY A 12 -9.49 10.95 -27.37
CA GLY A 12 -10.05 12.17 -27.95
C GLY A 12 -9.41 13.47 -27.42
N GLY A 13 -8.20 13.39 -26.86
CA GLY A 13 -7.51 14.52 -26.23
C GLY A 13 -7.90 14.80 -24.78
N LEU A 14 -8.81 14.01 -24.19
CA LEU A 14 -9.34 14.26 -22.83
C LEU A 14 -8.34 13.97 -21.70
N VAL A 15 -7.43 13.00 -21.90
CA VAL A 15 -6.43 12.63 -20.90
C VAL A 15 -5.06 13.09 -21.36
N SER A 16 -4.57 14.15 -20.73
CA SER A 16 -3.31 14.77 -21.08
C SER A 16 -2.08 13.92 -20.67
N GLY A 17 -1.01 14.03 -21.46
CA GLY A 17 0.30 13.45 -21.15
C GLY A 17 0.42 11.94 -21.39
N MET A 18 -0.62 11.27 -21.89
CA MET A 18 -0.56 9.84 -22.19
C MET A 18 0.35 9.54 -23.38
N ARG A 19 1.21 8.54 -23.20
CA ARG A 19 2.07 7.89 -24.20
C ARG A 19 2.23 6.40 -23.86
N PRO A 20 2.66 5.55 -24.81
CA PRO A 20 2.73 4.10 -24.58
C PRO A 20 3.56 3.70 -23.36
N ALA A 21 4.61 4.46 -23.03
CA ALA A 21 5.46 4.17 -21.86
C ALA A 21 4.78 4.39 -20.49
N ILE A 22 3.68 5.15 -20.39
CA ILE A 22 3.07 5.52 -19.10
C ILE A 22 1.55 5.37 -19.04
N HIS A 23 0.89 4.97 -20.13
CA HIS A 23 -0.57 4.80 -20.13
C HIS A 23 -1.06 3.86 -19.02
N ARG A 24 -0.31 2.77 -18.72
CA ARG A 24 -0.64 1.85 -17.63
C ARG A 24 -0.55 2.46 -16.25
N LEU A 25 0.43 3.34 -16.04
CA LEU A 25 0.51 4.10 -14.79
C LEU A 25 -0.70 5.06 -14.70
N GLN A 26 -1.03 5.74 -15.79
CA GLN A 26 -2.13 6.72 -15.82
C GLN A 26 -3.52 6.09 -15.73
N SER A 27 -3.72 4.89 -16.26
CA SER A 27 -5.00 4.19 -16.24
C SER A 27 -5.15 3.37 -14.96
N LEU A 28 -6.19 3.63 -14.17
CA LEU A 28 -6.43 2.92 -12.92
C LEU A 28 -6.74 1.44 -13.14
N GLY A 29 -7.19 1.08 -14.35
CA GLY A 29 -7.43 -0.30 -14.76
C GLY A 29 -6.19 -1.19 -14.75
N HIS A 30 -4.97 -0.63 -14.85
CA HIS A 30 -3.72 -1.42 -14.76
C HIS A 30 -3.09 -1.39 -13.36
N ASP A 31 -3.72 -0.78 -12.35
CA ASP A 31 -3.23 -0.92 -10.97
C ASP A 31 -3.58 -2.32 -10.44
N PRO A 32 -2.62 -3.10 -9.88
CA PRO A 32 -2.91 -4.44 -9.39
C PRO A 32 -3.97 -4.51 -8.28
N ALA A 33 -4.18 -3.42 -7.52
CA ALA A 33 -5.20 -3.34 -6.49
C ALA A 33 -6.43 -2.57 -6.99
N LEU A 34 -6.22 -1.35 -7.51
CA LEU A 34 -7.34 -0.49 -7.92
C LEU A 34 -8.02 -0.94 -9.22
N GLY A 35 -7.34 -1.73 -10.06
CA GLY A 35 -7.91 -2.28 -11.29
C GLY A 35 -9.09 -3.23 -11.04
N PHE A 36 -9.16 -3.88 -9.87
CA PHE A 36 -10.33 -4.68 -9.49
C PHE A 36 -11.56 -3.84 -9.15
N LEU A 37 -11.39 -2.55 -8.86
CA LEU A 37 -12.48 -1.60 -8.67
C LEU A 37 -12.75 -0.85 -9.97
N TYR A 38 -11.77 -0.07 -10.43
CA TYR A 38 -11.93 0.82 -11.59
C TYR A 38 -11.91 0.07 -12.91
N GLY A 39 -10.99 -0.88 -13.11
CA GLY A 39 -10.93 -1.65 -14.37
C GLY A 39 -12.16 -2.54 -14.58
N VAL A 40 -12.67 -3.16 -13.52
CA VAL A 40 -13.94 -3.92 -13.55
C VAL A 40 -15.11 -2.99 -13.82
N ALA A 41 -15.21 -1.85 -13.12
CA ALA A 41 -16.26 -0.87 -13.37
C ALA A 41 -16.21 -0.32 -14.81
N ASP A 42 -15.02 -0.04 -15.31
CA ASP A 42 -14.77 0.44 -16.67
C ASP A 42 -15.22 -0.58 -17.73
N LEU A 43 -14.92 -1.87 -17.52
CA LEU A 43 -15.43 -2.96 -18.37
C LEU A 43 -16.95 -3.07 -18.32
N MET A 44 -17.55 -2.85 -17.15
CA MET A 44 -19.00 -2.90 -16.95
C MET A 44 -19.77 -1.70 -17.50
N HIS A 45 -19.09 -0.59 -17.82
CA HIS A 45 -19.73 0.62 -18.32
C HIS A 45 -19.20 1.06 -19.70
N GLY A 46 -18.22 0.36 -20.28
CA GLY A 46 -17.58 0.77 -21.54
C GLY A 46 -16.77 2.06 -21.40
N THR A 47 -16.28 2.37 -20.21
CA THR A 47 -15.51 3.59 -19.91
C THR A 47 -14.04 3.29 -19.64
N GLY A 48 -13.19 4.31 -19.63
CA GLY A 48 -11.82 4.23 -19.13
C GLY A 48 -11.55 5.31 -18.09
N THR A 49 -11.01 4.94 -16.94
CA THR A 49 -10.71 5.84 -15.82
C THR A 49 -9.21 6.08 -15.69
N TYR A 50 -8.79 7.34 -15.76
CA TYR A 50 -7.40 7.77 -15.87
C TYR A 50 -7.05 8.89 -14.90
N ILE A 51 -5.76 9.03 -14.58
CA ILE A 51 -5.16 10.22 -13.98
C ILE A 51 -4.27 10.90 -15.02
N ASP A 52 -4.57 12.15 -15.33
CA ASP A 52 -3.84 12.92 -16.34
C ASP A 52 -2.51 13.49 -15.82
N LYS A 53 -1.76 14.23 -16.65
CA LYS A 53 -0.47 14.81 -16.23
C LYS A 53 -0.59 15.88 -15.14
N ALA A 54 -1.75 16.50 -15.02
CA ALA A 54 -2.05 17.49 -13.98
C ALA A 54 -2.60 16.83 -12.70
N GLY A 55 -2.58 15.50 -12.62
CA GLY A 55 -3.07 14.74 -11.48
C GLY A 55 -4.58 14.77 -11.32
N LYS A 56 -5.32 15.04 -12.40
CA LYS A 56 -6.78 15.05 -12.39
C LYS A 56 -7.31 13.67 -12.76
N LEU A 57 -8.29 13.18 -11.99
CA LEU A 57 -9.07 12.00 -12.34
C LEU A 57 -10.03 12.33 -13.50
N VAL A 58 -9.95 11.57 -14.58
CA VAL A 58 -10.73 11.74 -15.80
C VAL A 58 -11.30 10.39 -16.22
N GLN A 59 -12.62 10.32 -16.39
CA GLN A 59 -13.29 9.17 -16.99
C GLN A 59 -13.65 9.51 -18.43
N VAL A 60 -13.41 8.57 -19.34
CA VAL A 60 -13.61 8.71 -20.78
C VAL A 60 -14.59 7.65 -21.25
N ALA A 61 -15.66 8.04 -21.93
CA ALA A 61 -16.54 7.11 -22.63
C ALA A 61 -15.80 6.53 -23.84
N THR A 62 -16.01 5.24 -24.13
CA THR A 62 -15.38 4.55 -25.26
C THR A 62 -16.42 3.85 -26.11
N ASP A 63 -16.00 3.35 -27.28
CA ASP A 63 -16.85 2.56 -28.17
C ASP A 63 -16.91 1.07 -27.79
N HIS A 64 -16.43 0.68 -26.60
CA HIS A 64 -16.51 -0.71 -26.15
C HIS A 64 -17.86 -1.00 -25.49
N ASP A 65 -18.48 -2.10 -25.88
CA ASP A 65 -19.71 -2.58 -25.26
C ASP A 65 -19.48 -2.97 -23.77
N PRO A 66 -20.37 -2.53 -22.87
CA PRO A 66 -20.41 -2.99 -21.49
C PRO A 66 -20.51 -4.51 -21.36
N VAL A 67 -19.77 -5.10 -20.42
CA VAL A 67 -19.86 -6.54 -20.11
C VAL A 67 -20.36 -6.81 -18.69
N GLY A 68 -20.95 -7.98 -18.46
CA GLY A 68 -21.41 -8.40 -17.13
C GLY A 68 -20.26 -8.60 -16.13
N LEU A 69 -20.57 -8.53 -14.83
CA LEU A 69 -19.59 -8.57 -13.73
C LEU A 69 -18.61 -9.76 -13.80
N ILE A 70 -19.11 -10.98 -14.01
CA ILE A 70 -18.25 -12.18 -14.06
C ILE A 70 -17.26 -12.10 -15.24
N THR A 71 -17.74 -11.67 -16.41
CA THR A 71 -16.90 -11.45 -17.59
C THR A 71 -15.89 -10.33 -17.33
N ALA A 72 -16.30 -9.23 -16.69
CA ALA A 72 -15.42 -8.13 -16.33
C ALA A 72 -14.29 -8.59 -15.39
N LEU A 73 -14.61 -9.36 -14.35
CA LEU A 73 -13.63 -9.91 -13.41
C LEU A 73 -12.61 -10.82 -14.10
N ILE A 74 -13.07 -11.79 -14.90
CA ILE A 74 -12.18 -12.70 -15.64
C ILE A 74 -11.29 -11.93 -16.62
N THR A 75 -11.89 -10.96 -17.33
CA THR A 75 -11.19 -10.12 -18.29
C THR A 75 -10.12 -9.26 -17.62
N GLN A 76 -10.44 -8.66 -16.47
CA GLN A 76 -9.52 -7.88 -15.66
C GLN A 76 -8.31 -8.70 -15.21
N VAL A 77 -8.55 -9.90 -14.67
CA VAL A 77 -7.46 -10.82 -14.24
C VAL A 77 -6.57 -11.18 -15.42
N ARG A 78 -7.15 -11.58 -16.55
CA ARG A 78 -6.40 -11.94 -17.77
C ARG A 78 -5.56 -10.77 -18.27
N HIS A 79 -6.12 -9.57 -18.28
CA HIS A 79 -5.44 -8.38 -18.77
C HIS A 79 -4.26 -8.01 -17.87
N LEU A 80 -4.45 -7.93 -16.56
CA LEU A 80 -3.37 -7.69 -15.61
C LEU A 80 -2.27 -8.74 -15.72
N LEU A 81 -2.62 -10.03 -15.81
CA LEU A 81 -1.64 -11.10 -15.97
C LEU A 81 -0.81 -10.94 -17.26
N SER A 82 -1.44 -10.54 -18.37
CA SER A 82 -0.73 -10.29 -19.62
C SER A 82 0.27 -9.12 -19.51
N ASP A 83 -0.08 -8.08 -18.76
CA ASP A 83 0.79 -6.91 -18.58
C ASP A 83 2.04 -7.21 -17.75
N VAL A 84 1.98 -8.14 -16.79
CA VAL A 84 3.13 -8.57 -15.96
C VAL A 84 4.32 -9.02 -16.83
N TYR A 85 4.03 -9.71 -17.94
CA TYR A 85 5.06 -10.28 -18.83
C TYR A 85 5.55 -9.32 -19.91
N THR A 86 5.05 -8.08 -19.94
CA THR A 86 5.54 -7.09 -20.89
C THR A 86 6.77 -6.36 -20.35
N PRO A 87 7.62 -5.78 -21.23
CA PRO A 87 8.82 -5.05 -20.81
C PRO A 87 8.51 -3.91 -19.81
N ALA A 88 7.45 -3.14 -20.03
CA ALA A 88 7.06 -2.07 -19.10
C ALA A 88 6.46 -2.57 -17.77
N GLY A 89 5.89 -3.78 -17.77
CA GLY A 89 5.29 -4.38 -16.57
C GLY A 89 4.07 -3.62 -16.03
N LEU A 90 3.57 -4.09 -14.89
CA LEU A 90 2.55 -3.39 -14.10
C LEU A 90 3.21 -2.43 -13.10
N GLN A 91 2.48 -1.40 -12.71
CA GLN A 91 2.85 -0.57 -11.56
C GLN A 91 2.68 -1.34 -10.23
N PRO A 92 3.31 -0.91 -9.13
CA PRO A 92 3.00 -1.42 -7.80
C PRO A 92 1.53 -1.16 -7.40
N PRO A 93 0.95 -1.94 -6.47
CA PRO A 93 -0.43 -1.72 -6.02
C PRO A 93 -0.59 -0.34 -5.36
N PHE A 94 -1.69 0.35 -5.67
CA PHE A 94 -1.99 1.72 -5.22
C PHE A 94 -1.02 2.81 -5.69
N PHE A 95 0.01 2.46 -6.49
CA PHE A 95 1.03 3.39 -6.92
C PHE A 95 0.49 4.47 -7.85
N SER A 96 -0.54 4.13 -8.63
CA SER A 96 -1.25 5.07 -9.50
C SER A 96 -1.77 6.30 -8.75
N LEU A 97 -2.16 6.18 -7.48
CA LEU A 97 -2.67 7.27 -6.65
C LEU A 97 -1.64 8.36 -6.36
N LEU A 98 -0.34 8.05 -6.43
CA LEU A 98 0.71 9.07 -6.28
C LEU A 98 0.61 10.15 -7.35
N GLN A 99 -0.02 9.84 -8.50
CA GLN A 99 -0.31 10.81 -9.54
C GLN A 99 -1.39 11.84 -9.18
N LEU A 100 -2.13 11.65 -8.09
CA LEU A 100 -3.03 12.70 -7.58
C LEU A 100 -2.27 13.76 -6.79
N GLY A 101 -1.02 13.45 -6.37
CA GLY A 101 -0.20 14.34 -5.57
C GLY A 101 0.42 15.46 -6.39
N GLN A 102 -0.24 16.62 -6.43
CA GLN A 102 0.29 17.87 -7.00
C GLN A 102 1.17 18.66 -6.03
N VAL A 103 1.29 18.21 -4.79
CA VAL A 103 2.22 18.78 -3.80
C VAL A 103 3.65 18.38 -4.16
N ASN A 104 4.57 19.34 -4.10
CA ASN A 104 5.99 19.11 -4.33
C ASN A 104 6.54 18.03 -3.39
N SER A 105 7.14 17.02 -3.99
CA SER A 105 7.85 15.94 -3.32
C SER A 105 9.20 16.44 -2.78
N PRO A 106 9.87 15.66 -1.90
CA PRO A 106 11.24 15.98 -1.51
C PRO A 106 12.28 15.68 -2.61
N PHE A 107 11.87 15.11 -3.74
CA PHE A 107 12.76 14.63 -4.80
C PHE A 107 12.99 15.68 -5.89
N ALA A 108 14.23 15.76 -6.36
CA ALA A 108 14.60 16.46 -7.58
C ALA A 108 15.01 15.42 -8.62
N LEU A 109 14.39 15.48 -9.81
CA LEU A 109 14.63 14.49 -10.88
C LEU A 109 15.67 14.95 -11.90
N VAL A 110 16.12 16.20 -11.79
CA VAL A 110 17.06 16.86 -12.68
C VAL A 110 18.18 17.53 -11.90
N PRO A 111 19.38 17.70 -12.48
CA PRO A 111 20.53 18.28 -11.78
C PRO A 111 20.32 19.69 -11.21
N SER A 112 19.32 20.43 -11.69
CA SER A 112 18.98 21.76 -11.15
C SER A 112 18.51 21.75 -9.70
N GLY A 113 18.19 20.58 -9.13
CA GLY A 113 17.75 20.44 -7.74
C GLY A 113 16.31 20.90 -7.48
N VAL A 114 15.58 21.27 -8.54
CA VAL A 114 14.17 21.70 -8.44
C VAL A 114 13.31 20.50 -8.02
N LYS A 115 12.58 20.68 -6.92
CA LYS A 115 11.61 19.70 -6.42
C LYS A 115 10.38 19.66 -7.32
N VAL A 116 9.89 18.45 -7.58
CA VAL A 116 8.75 18.22 -8.48
C VAL A 116 7.58 17.58 -7.73
N PRO A 117 6.34 17.72 -8.20
CA PRO A 117 5.19 17.05 -7.59
C PRO A 117 5.30 15.52 -7.62
N TRP A 118 4.61 14.87 -6.70
CA TRP A 118 4.55 13.39 -6.63
C TRP A 118 4.07 12.75 -7.93
N THR A 119 3.28 13.47 -8.73
CA THR A 119 2.84 13.04 -10.05
C THR A 119 4.00 12.78 -11.00
N ASP A 120 4.98 13.68 -11.03
CA ASP A 120 6.17 13.54 -11.85
C ASP A 120 7.12 12.50 -11.28
N VAL A 121 7.24 12.41 -9.95
CA VAL A 121 8.02 11.36 -9.28
C VAL A 121 7.49 9.97 -9.63
N ALA A 122 6.18 9.73 -9.54
CA ALA A 122 5.58 8.44 -9.86
C ALA A 122 5.83 8.06 -11.33
N ARG A 123 5.66 9.01 -12.26
CA ARG A 123 5.96 8.81 -13.69
C ARG A 123 7.43 8.49 -13.91
N TYR A 124 8.33 9.23 -13.29
CA TYR A 124 9.76 9.00 -13.38
C TYR A 124 10.12 7.60 -12.85
N MET A 125 9.69 7.27 -11.63
CA MET A 125 9.96 5.97 -11.01
C MET A 125 9.51 4.83 -11.93
N TYR A 126 8.25 4.84 -12.39
CA TYR A 126 7.71 3.80 -13.26
C TYR A 126 8.49 3.66 -14.57
N THR A 127 8.78 4.78 -15.26
CA THR A 127 9.55 4.75 -16.53
C THR A 127 11.02 4.35 -16.36
N ASN A 128 11.53 4.36 -15.13
CA ASN A 128 12.89 3.92 -14.79
C ASN A 128 12.89 2.56 -14.08
N GLY A 129 11.89 1.71 -14.36
CA GLY A 129 11.86 0.31 -13.91
C GLY A 129 11.29 0.09 -12.52
N TYR A 130 10.69 1.10 -11.88
CA TYR A 130 9.95 0.93 -10.63
C TYR A 130 8.58 0.32 -10.89
N ASP A 131 8.58 -0.93 -11.34
CA ASP A 131 7.42 -1.72 -11.69
C ASP A 131 7.08 -2.76 -10.59
N LEU A 132 6.12 -3.64 -10.86
CA LEU A 132 5.69 -4.69 -9.96
C LEU A 132 6.81 -5.69 -9.60
N ARG A 133 7.76 -5.95 -10.52
CA ARG A 133 8.90 -6.85 -10.26
C ARG A 133 9.88 -6.21 -9.30
N HIS A 134 10.16 -4.91 -9.48
CA HIS A 134 10.94 -4.14 -8.52
C HIS A 134 10.26 -4.09 -7.16
N PHE A 135 8.94 -3.87 -7.12
CA PHE A 135 8.14 -3.89 -5.89
C PHE A 135 8.20 -5.23 -5.15
N LEU A 136 8.10 -6.36 -5.86
CA LEU A 136 8.21 -7.69 -5.28
C LEU A 136 9.62 -7.96 -4.73
N THR A 137 10.65 -7.55 -5.46
CA THR A 137 12.05 -7.68 -5.03
C THR A 137 12.30 -6.85 -3.76
N MET A 138 11.85 -5.60 -3.72
CA MET A 138 11.94 -4.74 -2.54
C MET A 138 11.09 -5.26 -1.37
N GLY A 139 10.07 -6.06 -1.65
CA GLY A 139 9.23 -6.75 -0.67
C GLY A 139 9.94 -7.80 0.18
N ILE A 140 11.14 -8.25 -0.23
CA ILE A 140 11.97 -9.13 0.59
C ILE A 140 12.27 -8.49 1.95
N THR A 141 12.50 -7.18 2.01
CA THR A 141 12.77 -6.47 3.27
C THR A 141 11.62 -6.58 4.29
N PRO A 142 10.40 -6.10 4.02
CA PRO A 142 9.30 -6.25 4.98
C PRO A 142 8.95 -7.72 5.25
N ALA A 143 9.11 -8.61 4.27
CA ALA A 143 8.89 -10.05 4.46
C ALA A 143 9.85 -10.64 5.51
N VAL A 144 11.15 -10.34 5.41
CA VAL A 144 12.16 -10.82 6.38
C VAL A 144 11.91 -10.23 7.78
N VAL A 145 11.60 -8.94 7.88
CA VAL A 145 11.25 -8.30 9.16
C VAL A 145 10.07 -9.03 9.82
N SER A 146 8.99 -9.25 9.07
CA SER A 146 7.81 -9.98 9.55
C SER A 146 8.12 -11.43 9.91
N ALA A 147 8.91 -12.14 9.09
CA ALA A 147 9.25 -13.54 9.29
C ALA A 147 10.09 -13.74 10.57
N ILE A 148 11.11 -12.91 10.80
CA ILE A 148 11.96 -12.99 12.00
C ILE A 148 11.13 -12.75 13.26
N ILE A 149 10.30 -11.71 13.28
CA ILE A 149 9.49 -11.34 14.45
C ILE A 149 8.45 -12.42 14.76
N ARG A 150 7.73 -12.90 13.73
CA ARG A 150 6.72 -13.95 13.89
C ARG A 150 7.35 -15.30 14.23
N GLY A 151 8.52 -15.61 13.65
CA GLY A 151 9.29 -16.80 13.96
C GLY A 151 9.75 -16.82 15.42
N TYR A 152 10.32 -15.71 15.90
CA TYR A 152 10.66 -15.56 17.32
C TYR A 152 9.43 -15.74 18.22
N TRP A 153 8.33 -15.08 17.88
CA TRP A 153 7.09 -15.19 18.65
C TRP A 153 6.58 -16.64 18.70
N LEU A 154 6.56 -17.34 17.56
CA LEU A 154 6.12 -18.73 17.48
C LEU A 154 6.99 -19.66 18.33
N LEU A 155 8.32 -19.53 18.23
CA LEU A 155 9.25 -20.31 19.04
C LEU A 155 9.08 -20.05 20.54
N LYS A 156 8.88 -18.77 20.90
CA LYS A 156 8.62 -18.40 22.29
C LYS A 156 7.31 -18.98 22.80
N SER A 157 6.22 -18.86 22.04
CA SER A 157 4.92 -19.40 22.44
C SER A 157 4.92 -20.92 22.54
N TYR A 158 5.71 -21.61 21.71
CA TYR A 158 5.91 -23.06 21.81
C TYR A 158 6.65 -23.42 23.10
N ALA A 159 7.74 -22.72 23.41
CA ALA A 159 8.55 -22.98 24.60
C ALA A 159 7.81 -22.70 25.92
N THR A 160 6.87 -21.75 25.94
CA THR A 160 6.14 -21.37 27.16
C THR A 160 4.89 -22.20 27.43
N GLY A 161 4.39 -23.00 26.47
CA GLY A 161 3.21 -23.86 26.65
C GLY A 161 1.94 -23.11 27.13
N GLY A 162 1.86 -21.81 26.84
CA GLY A 162 1.04 -20.87 27.60
C GLY A 162 -0.49 -21.06 27.51
N THR A 163 -1.16 -20.72 28.62
CA THR A 163 -2.62 -20.61 28.70
C THR A 163 -3.18 -19.58 27.70
N ALA A 164 -4.50 -19.58 27.48
CA ALA A 164 -5.14 -18.62 26.56
C ALA A 164 -4.85 -17.15 26.93
N THR A 165 -4.77 -16.84 28.23
CA THR A 165 -4.43 -15.50 28.73
C THR A 165 -3.00 -15.11 28.38
N GLN A 166 -2.05 -16.03 28.54
CA GLN A 166 -0.65 -15.79 28.19
C GLN A 166 -0.48 -15.57 26.69
N ARG A 167 -1.16 -16.36 25.86
CA ARG A 167 -1.19 -16.17 24.41
C ARG A 167 -1.74 -14.80 23.99
N LYS A 168 -2.77 -14.29 24.68
CA LYS A 168 -3.29 -12.93 24.44
C LYS A 168 -2.25 -11.85 24.77
N LEU A 169 -1.52 -11.97 25.88
CA LEU A 169 -0.45 -11.01 26.23
C LEU A 169 0.70 -11.08 25.22
N GLU A 170 1.09 -12.29 24.81
CA GLU A 170 2.11 -12.51 23.79
C GLU A 170 1.69 -11.92 22.44
N HIS A 171 0.39 -11.96 22.09
CA HIS A 171 -0.13 -11.32 20.88
C HIS A 171 0.00 -9.78 20.93
N ALA A 172 -0.29 -9.15 22.07
CA ALA A 172 -0.07 -7.71 22.25
C ALA A 172 1.41 -7.31 22.12
N LYS A 173 2.30 -8.19 22.56
CA LYS A 173 3.74 -8.01 22.34
C LYS A 173 4.12 -8.17 20.87
N LEU A 174 3.54 -9.14 20.16
CA LEU A 174 3.80 -9.37 18.74
C LEU A 174 3.46 -8.15 17.88
N THR A 175 2.28 -7.56 18.05
CA THR A 175 1.87 -6.38 17.26
C THR A 175 2.79 -5.19 17.50
N SER A 176 3.24 -4.99 18.75
CA SER A 176 4.21 -3.97 19.11
C SER A 176 5.59 -4.22 18.49
N MET A 177 6.06 -5.47 18.50
CA MET A 177 7.32 -5.85 17.85
C MET A 177 7.26 -5.63 16.34
N LEU A 178 6.17 -6.01 15.67
CA LEU A 178 5.97 -5.80 14.24
C LEU A 178 5.98 -4.32 13.88
N LEU A 179 5.24 -3.48 14.62
CA LEU A 179 5.24 -2.03 14.39
C LEU A 179 6.64 -1.44 14.58
N LEU A 180 7.33 -1.78 15.66
CA LEU A 180 8.71 -1.32 15.90
C LEU A 180 9.67 -1.78 14.80
N GLY A 181 9.63 -3.05 14.42
CA GLY A 181 10.48 -3.62 13.37
C GLY A 181 10.28 -2.93 12.02
N HIS A 182 9.03 -2.73 11.60
CA HIS A 182 8.74 -1.99 10.37
C HIS A 182 9.06 -0.49 10.50
N THR A 183 8.96 0.11 11.69
CA THR A 183 9.37 1.51 11.91
C THR A 183 10.87 1.65 11.68
N ILE A 184 11.69 0.78 12.28
CA ILE A 184 13.14 0.77 12.10
C ILE A 184 13.51 0.55 10.63
N ALA A 185 12.88 -0.42 9.96
CA ALA A 185 13.11 -0.68 8.55
C ALA A 185 12.67 0.50 7.66
N THR A 186 11.57 1.17 8.00
CA THR A 186 11.10 2.39 7.32
C THR A 186 12.09 3.53 7.47
N SER A 187 12.59 3.78 8.68
CA SER A 187 13.66 4.76 8.92
C SER A 187 14.91 4.43 8.11
N GLY A 188 15.30 3.15 8.06
CA GLY A 188 16.40 2.67 7.24
C GLY A 188 16.21 2.95 5.75
N THR A 189 15.02 2.73 5.18
CA THR A 189 14.77 3.06 3.77
C THR A 189 14.78 4.56 3.52
N LEU A 190 14.28 5.39 4.43
CA LEU A 190 14.32 6.85 4.27
C LEU A 190 15.76 7.37 4.34
N PHE A 191 16.53 6.91 5.33
CA PHE A 191 17.95 7.22 5.48
C PHE A 191 18.76 6.81 4.24
N LYS A 192 18.60 5.55 3.79
CA LYS A 192 19.23 5.02 2.58
C LYS A 192 18.91 5.90 1.37
N THR A 193 17.62 6.16 1.12
CA THR A 193 17.17 6.93 -0.04
C THR A 193 17.75 8.34 -0.03
N GLY A 194 17.70 9.01 1.12
CA GLY A 194 18.09 10.40 1.22
C GLY A 194 19.60 10.62 1.21
N LEU A 195 20.35 9.86 2.02
CA LEU A 195 21.76 10.12 2.25
C LEU A 195 22.69 9.25 1.42
N LEU A 196 22.35 7.97 1.22
CA LEU A 196 23.24 7.03 0.51
C LEU A 196 23.01 7.02 -1.01
N PHE A 197 21.77 7.26 -1.44
CA PHE A 197 21.38 7.25 -2.85
C PHE A 197 21.07 8.65 -3.39
N GLY A 198 21.49 9.71 -2.69
CA GLY A 198 21.41 11.09 -3.18
C GLY A 198 20.00 11.53 -3.56
N MET A 199 18.99 11.16 -2.75
CA MET A 199 17.58 11.42 -3.03
C MET A 199 17.07 10.77 -4.33
N ASN A 200 17.61 9.62 -4.76
CA ASN A 200 17.02 8.86 -5.86
C ASN A 200 15.69 8.23 -5.43
N PRO A 201 14.53 8.64 -5.99
CA PRO A 201 13.23 8.11 -5.59
C PRO A 201 13.07 6.60 -5.85
N ALA A 202 13.77 6.05 -6.85
CA ALA A 202 13.72 4.60 -7.13
C ALA A 202 14.39 3.74 -6.05
N ALA A 203 15.20 4.35 -5.17
CA ALA A 203 15.81 3.66 -4.02
C ALA A 203 14.84 3.50 -2.82
N LEU A 204 13.72 4.22 -2.82
CA LEU A 204 12.71 4.17 -1.78
C LEU A 204 12.02 2.79 -1.78
N ASN A 205 11.94 2.14 -0.63
CA ASN A 205 11.20 0.89 -0.48
C ASN A 205 9.72 1.17 -0.21
N TYR A 206 8.93 1.32 -1.28
CA TYR A 206 7.49 1.53 -1.19
C TYR A 206 6.77 0.39 -0.48
N ASN A 207 7.22 -0.86 -0.66
CA ASN A 207 6.65 -2.03 0.01
C ASN A 207 6.80 -1.94 1.54
N GLN A 208 7.97 -1.49 2.01
CA GLN A 208 8.22 -1.25 3.42
C GLN A 208 7.36 -0.11 3.99
N ILE A 209 7.09 0.94 3.21
CA ILE A 209 6.14 2.00 3.60
C ILE A 209 4.72 1.43 3.72
N LEU A 210 4.28 0.64 2.74
CA LEU A 210 2.95 0.01 2.78
C LEU A 210 2.80 -0.94 3.97
N ALA A 211 3.85 -1.66 4.37
CA ALA A 211 3.84 -2.56 5.52
C ALA A 211 3.57 -1.85 6.86
N MET A 212 3.81 -0.54 6.95
CA MET A 212 3.49 0.26 8.14
C MET A 212 1.99 0.33 8.42
N ALA A 213 1.15 0.40 7.39
CA ALA A 213 -0.30 0.55 7.56
C ALA A 213 -0.94 -0.63 8.33
N PRO A 214 -0.81 -1.90 7.88
CA PRO A 214 -1.37 -3.03 8.62
C PRO A 214 -0.71 -3.23 9.99
N ALA A 215 0.59 -2.96 10.14
CA ALA A 215 1.27 -3.05 11.43
C ALA A 215 0.72 -2.02 12.45
N THR A 216 0.49 -0.79 12.00
CA THR A 216 -0.07 0.29 12.80
C THR A 216 -1.52 0.00 13.19
N ILE A 217 -2.35 -0.43 12.25
CA ILE A 217 -3.75 -0.82 12.51
C ILE A 217 -3.83 -1.96 13.52
N ALA A 218 -3.01 -3.01 13.35
CA ALA A 218 -2.99 -4.15 14.27
C ALA A 218 -2.55 -3.74 15.68
N TRP A 219 -1.56 -2.86 15.78
CA TRP A 219 -1.11 -2.32 17.06
C TRP A 219 -2.20 -1.47 17.73
N PHE A 220 -2.84 -0.54 17.00
CA PHE A 220 -3.92 0.29 17.57
C PHE A 220 -5.09 -0.55 18.08
N LYS A 221 -5.55 -1.53 17.29
CA LYS A 221 -6.62 -2.44 17.68
C LYS A 221 -6.30 -3.16 19.00
N GLU A 222 -5.07 -3.65 19.12
CA GLU A 222 -4.63 -4.39 20.30
C GLU A 222 -4.34 -3.46 21.50
N ALA A 223 -3.86 -2.24 21.25
CA ALA A 223 -3.66 -1.22 22.28
C ALA A 223 -5.00 -0.85 22.95
N ILE A 224 -6.04 -0.59 22.14
CA ILE A 224 -7.41 -0.33 22.64
C ILE A 224 -7.95 -1.53 23.42
N ALA A 225 -7.81 -2.75 22.87
CA ALA A 225 -8.26 -3.96 23.55
C ALA A 225 -7.50 -4.25 24.86
N ARG A 226 -6.22 -3.87 24.94
CA ARG A 226 -5.43 -3.95 26.18
C ARG A 226 -5.92 -2.93 27.20
N ASP A 227 -6.14 -1.69 26.78
CA ASP A 227 -6.60 -0.61 27.66
C ASP A 227 -7.95 -0.96 28.30
N HIS A 228 -8.91 -1.44 27.49
CA HIS A 228 -10.21 -1.89 27.99
C HIS A 228 -10.10 -3.01 29.03
N ARG A 229 -9.21 -3.99 28.82
CA ARG A 229 -8.98 -5.08 29.79
C ARG A 229 -8.37 -4.59 31.09
N ILE A 230 -7.44 -3.62 31.02
CA ILE A 230 -6.83 -3.02 32.21
C ILE A 230 -7.90 -2.28 33.01
N ASN A 231 -8.71 -1.45 32.35
CA ASN A 231 -9.77 -0.70 33.01
C ASN A 231 -10.80 -1.63 33.67
N GLN A 232 -11.21 -2.72 33.02
CA GLN A 232 -12.10 -3.72 33.62
C GLN A 232 -11.48 -4.42 34.84
N ALA A 233 -10.18 -4.73 34.78
CA ALA A 233 -9.49 -5.35 35.91
C ALA A 233 -9.40 -4.39 37.10
N LEU A 234 -9.07 -3.11 36.84
CA LEU A 234 -9.01 -2.06 37.85
C LEU A 234 -10.37 -1.78 38.48
N GLU A 235 -11.44 -1.75 37.69
CA GLU A 235 -12.82 -1.57 38.17
C GLU A 235 -13.21 -2.71 39.11
N LYS A 236 -12.91 -3.95 38.73
CA LYS A 236 -13.17 -5.11 39.59
C LYS A 236 -12.36 -5.08 40.89
N GLU A 237 -11.09 -4.68 40.84
CA GLU A 237 -10.27 -4.51 42.05
C GLU A 237 -10.82 -3.39 42.95
N TRP A 238 -11.27 -2.29 42.36
CA TRP A 238 -11.89 -1.19 43.10
C TRP A 238 -13.19 -1.62 43.81
N GLU A 239 -14.06 -2.36 43.13
CA GLU A 239 -15.28 -2.94 43.72
C GLU A 239 -14.97 -3.87 44.91
N LEU A 240 -13.95 -4.72 44.78
CA LEU A 240 -13.53 -5.62 45.85
C LEU A 240 -13.04 -4.85 47.08
N LEU A 241 -12.24 -3.80 46.88
CA LEU A 241 -11.75 -2.96 47.97
C LEU A 241 -12.88 -2.20 48.67
N LEU A 242 -13.89 -1.73 47.94
CA LEU A 242 -15.07 -1.11 48.53
C LEU A 242 -15.83 -2.10 49.42
N ILE A 243 -16.08 -3.31 48.94
CA ILE A 243 -16.77 -4.37 49.72
C ILE A 243 -15.99 -4.72 50.99
N GLU A 244 -14.66 -4.87 50.90
CA GLU A 244 -13.81 -5.13 52.08
C GLU A 244 -13.86 -3.99 53.10
N SER A 245 -13.92 -2.74 52.63
CA SER A 245 -14.01 -1.57 53.50
C SER A 245 -15.36 -1.45 54.23
N GLU A 246 -16.46 -1.83 53.57
CA GLU A 246 -17.81 -1.82 54.16
C GLU A 246 -18.04 -3.01 55.10
N GLY A 247 -17.37 -4.15 54.87
CA GLY A 247 -17.44 -5.33 55.75
C GLY A 247 -16.65 -5.21 57.06
N GLN A 248 -15.85 -4.15 57.23
CA GLN A 248 -15.06 -3.87 58.45
C GLN A 248 -15.67 -2.76 59.34
N SER A 249 -16.83 -2.21 58.99
CA SER A 249 -17.62 -1.27 59.83
C SER A 249 -18.73 -1.96 60.60
#